data_AF-A0A6V7L5Z4-F1
#
_entry.id   AF-A0A6V7L5Z4-F1
#
_cell.length_a   1.000
_cell.length_b   1.000
_cell.length_c   1.000
_cell.angle_alpha   90.00
_cell.angle_beta   90.00
_cell.angle_gamma   90.00
#
_symmetry.space_group_name_H-M   'P 1'
#
loop_
_entity.id
_entity.type
_entity.pdbx_description
1 polymer ?
#
loop_
_entity_poly.entity_id
_entity_poly.type
_entity_poly.pdbx_seq_one_letter_code
_entity_poly.pdbx_strand_id
1 'polypeptide(L)'
;PPDKPTIYIGPERTYTNGHATINEGARLSLVCEVNGGTPPPRLIWYLGEQKLDDTSQREQTDITVNVLDIPMINRTYATTKLSCRAFNTHLIRPNSTDILLNVN
;
A
#
# COMPACT_ATOMS: atom_id res chain seq x y z
N PRO A 1 -14.16 8.47 -9.44
CA PRO A 1 -13.48 7.40 -8.67
C PRO A 1 -11.97 7.71 -8.69
N PRO A 2 -11.21 7.33 -7.65
CA PRO A 2 -9.76 7.48 -7.68
C PRO A 2 -9.16 6.52 -8.72
N ASP A 3 -7.94 6.80 -9.15
CA ASP A 3 -7.20 5.87 -10.01
C ASP A 3 -6.86 4.57 -9.28
N LYS A 4 -6.21 3.63 -9.98
CA LYS A 4 -5.66 2.44 -9.33
C LYS A 4 -4.42 2.85 -8.51
N PRO A 5 -4.29 2.42 -7.23
CA PRO A 5 -3.13 2.77 -6.42
C PRO A 5 -1.81 2.25 -7.00
N THR A 6 -0.71 2.93 -6.75
CA THR A 6 0.64 2.46 -7.09
C THR A 6 1.45 2.24 -5.83
N ILE A 7 2.19 1.13 -5.77
CA ILE A 7 3.03 0.75 -4.62
C ILE A 7 4.50 0.90 -4.97
N TYR A 8 5.23 1.61 -4.11
CA TYR A 8 6.66 1.84 -4.20
C TYR A 8 7.39 1.37 -2.93
N ILE A 9 8.68 1.07 -3.04
CA ILE A 9 9.58 0.80 -1.91
C ILE A 9 10.33 2.06 -1.52
N GLY A 10 10.35 2.33 -0.22
CA GLY A 10 11.15 3.38 0.39
C GLY A 10 10.69 4.80 0.06
N PRO A 11 11.35 5.80 0.66
CA PRO A 11 11.01 7.20 0.46
C PRO A 11 11.32 7.70 -0.96
N GLU A 12 12.28 7.08 -1.66
CA GLU A 12 12.64 7.42 -3.05
C GLU A 12 11.64 6.91 -4.09
N ARG A 13 10.58 6.22 -3.65
CA ARG A 13 9.51 5.67 -4.49
C ARG A 13 10.03 4.74 -5.60
N THR A 14 10.80 3.73 -5.23
CA THR A 14 11.25 2.71 -6.18
C THR A 14 10.09 1.83 -6.61
N TYR A 15 9.77 1.82 -7.90
CA TYR A 15 8.67 1.02 -8.44
C TYR A 15 8.92 -0.48 -8.28
N THR A 16 7.95 -1.19 -7.72
CA THR A 16 8.08 -2.61 -7.36
C THR A 16 7.61 -3.57 -8.45
N ASN A 17 6.88 -3.07 -9.46
CA ASN A 17 6.19 -3.91 -10.44
C ASN A 17 5.37 -5.06 -9.79
N GLY A 18 4.84 -4.84 -8.59
CA GLY A 18 4.02 -5.80 -7.85
C GLY A 18 4.77 -6.90 -7.10
N HIS A 19 6.11 -6.92 -7.12
CA HIS A 19 6.90 -7.96 -6.43
C HIS A 19 8.16 -7.38 -5.77
N ALA A 20 8.56 -7.91 -4.62
CA ALA A 20 9.81 -7.53 -3.97
C ALA A 20 10.43 -8.70 -3.20
N THR A 21 11.76 -8.83 -3.23
CA THR A 21 12.47 -9.85 -2.44
C THR A 21 13.13 -9.19 -1.24
N ILE A 22 12.81 -9.65 -0.04
CA ILE A 22 13.23 -9.07 1.23
C ILE A 22 13.74 -10.18 2.16
N ASN A 23 14.81 -9.93 2.91
CA ASN A 23 15.29 -10.92 3.88
C ASN A 23 14.40 -10.94 5.12
N GLU A 24 14.18 -12.13 5.69
CA GLU A 24 13.55 -12.27 7.01
C GLU A 24 14.31 -11.43 8.05
N GLY A 25 13.56 -10.71 8.91
CA GLY A 25 14.11 -9.80 9.90
C GLY A 25 14.41 -8.37 9.41
N ALA A 26 14.39 -8.11 8.09
CA ALA A 26 14.66 -6.78 7.56
C ALA A 26 13.51 -5.79 7.84
N ARG A 27 13.85 -4.50 7.90
CA ARG A 27 12.86 -3.40 7.90
C ARG A 27 12.47 -3.07 6.46
N LEU A 28 11.19 -2.85 6.22
CA LEU A 28 10.64 -2.45 4.91
C LEU A 28 9.77 -1.20 5.09
N SER A 29 9.89 -0.25 4.17
CA SER A 29 8.98 0.89 4.06
C SER A 29 8.32 0.85 2.69
N LEU A 30 7.00 0.98 2.65
CA LEU A 30 6.22 0.99 1.41
C LEU A 30 5.41 2.26 1.32
N VAL A 31 5.33 2.83 0.12
CA VAL A 31 4.50 4.00 -0.17
C VAL A 31 3.40 3.55 -1.12
N CYS A 32 2.16 3.75 -0.70
CA CYS A 32 1.00 3.65 -1.60
C CYS A 32 0.56 5.04 -2.00
N GLU A 33 0.34 5.25 -3.29
CA GLU A 33 -0.06 6.53 -3.85
C GLU A 33 -1.29 6.33 -4.75
N VAL A 34 -2.22 7.28 -4.72
CA VAL A 34 -3.30 7.35 -5.70
C VAL A 34 -3.52 8.78 -6.14
N ASN A 35 -3.87 8.95 -7.41
CA ASN A 35 -4.26 10.23 -7.99
C ASN A 35 -5.80 10.32 -8.08
N GLY A 36 -6.33 11.51 -7.82
CA GLY A 36 -7.73 11.86 -7.96
C GLY A 36 -8.65 11.27 -6.89
N GLY A 37 -9.94 11.36 -7.18
CA GLY A 37 -11.01 11.00 -6.26
C GLY A 37 -11.60 12.23 -5.57
N THR A 38 -12.93 12.34 -5.60
CA THR A 38 -13.68 13.41 -4.93
C THR A 38 -14.88 12.78 -4.23
N PRO A 39 -14.95 12.81 -2.88
CA PRO A 39 -13.96 13.36 -1.93
C PRO A 39 -12.60 12.63 -2.00
N PRO A 40 -11.51 13.16 -1.41
CA PRO A 40 -10.22 12.46 -1.41
C PRO A 40 -10.35 11.02 -0.85
N PRO A 41 -9.76 10.02 -1.51
CA PRO A 41 -9.84 8.64 -1.05
C PRO A 41 -9.05 8.43 0.25
N ARG A 42 -9.43 7.44 1.05
CA ARG A 42 -8.58 6.88 2.11
C ARG A 42 -7.79 5.70 1.57
N LEU A 43 -6.48 5.71 1.80
CA LEU A 43 -5.60 4.60 1.46
C LEU A 43 -5.34 3.76 2.71
N ILE A 44 -5.59 2.46 2.59
CA ILE A 44 -5.49 1.52 3.71
C ILE A 44 -4.65 0.32 3.29
N TRP A 45 -3.68 -0.05 4.12
CA TRP A 45 -2.86 -1.24 3.96
C TRP A 45 -3.52 -2.45 4.62
N TYR A 46 -3.50 -3.58 3.91
CA TYR A 46 -4.05 -4.84 4.36
C TYR A 46 -3.06 -5.99 4.14
N LEU A 47 -2.91 -6.85 5.14
CA LEU A 47 -2.29 -8.17 5.00
C LEU A 47 -3.41 -9.22 5.05
N GLY A 48 -3.77 -9.76 3.88
CA GLY A 48 -5.00 -10.52 3.73
C GLY A 48 -6.21 -9.63 4.05
N GLU A 49 -6.96 -9.98 5.10
CA GLU A 49 -8.09 -9.17 5.60
C GLU A 49 -7.74 -8.34 6.83
N GLN A 50 -6.53 -8.46 7.38
CA GLN A 50 -6.09 -7.66 8.51
C GLN A 50 -5.69 -6.27 8.05
N LYS A 51 -6.33 -5.24 8.62
CA LYS A 51 -5.92 -3.85 8.45
C LYS A 51 -4.60 -3.60 9.18
N LEU A 52 -3.58 -3.14 8.46
CA LEU A 52 -2.27 -2.80 9.02
C LEU A 52 -2.17 -1.31 9.32
N ASP A 53 -2.57 -0.46 8.38
CA ASP A 53 -2.48 1.00 8.52
C ASP A 53 -3.61 1.71 7.74
N ASP A 54 -4.13 2.80 8.31
CA ASP A 54 -5.23 3.64 7.82
C ASP A 54 -4.92 5.13 8.08
N THR A 55 -3.63 5.51 8.01
CA THR A 55 -3.15 6.86 8.30
C THR A 55 -2.79 7.64 7.03
N SER A 56 -3.61 7.49 5.98
CA SER A 56 -3.38 8.18 4.70
C SER A 56 -3.44 9.70 4.81
N GLN A 57 -2.58 10.39 4.07
CA GLN A 57 -2.48 11.84 4.04
C GLN A 57 -2.48 12.37 2.60
N ARG A 58 -2.94 13.61 2.43
CA ARG A 58 -2.95 14.31 1.14
C ARG A 58 -1.65 15.11 1.02
N GLU A 59 -0.81 14.78 0.05
CA GLU A 59 0.47 15.48 -0.18
C GLU A 59 0.34 16.64 -1.19
N GLN A 60 -0.55 16.50 -2.18
CA GLN A 60 -0.83 17.53 -3.20
C GLN A 60 -2.33 17.62 -3.47
N THR A 61 -2.75 18.56 -4.31
CA THR A 61 -4.18 18.75 -4.63
C THR A 61 -4.85 17.44 -5.01
N ASP A 62 -4.28 16.60 -5.86
CA ASP A 62 -4.96 15.35 -6.26
C ASP A 62 -4.22 14.08 -5.83
N ILE A 63 -3.20 14.18 -4.98
CA ILE A 63 -2.41 13.02 -4.56
C ILE A 63 -2.67 12.69 -3.10
N THR A 64 -3.13 11.45 -2.87
CA THR A 64 -3.21 10.86 -1.54
C THR A 64 -2.19 9.75 -1.41
N VAL A 65 -1.50 9.71 -0.27
CA VAL A 65 -0.49 8.69 0.04
C VAL A 65 -0.75 8.01 1.36
N ASN A 66 -0.26 6.79 1.50
CA ASN A 66 -0.13 6.11 2.79
C ASN A 66 1.22 5.38 2.84
N VAL A 67 1.99 5.66 3.89
CA VAL A 67 3.30 5.04 4.14
C VAL A 67 3.18 3.97 5.20
N LEU A 68 3.52 2.73 4.84
CA LEU A 68 3.57 1.59 5.77
C LEU A 68 5.02 1.26 6.11
N ASP A 69 5.38 1.43 7.38
CA ASP A 69 6.65 0.97 7.93
C ASP A 69 6.49 -0.38 8.63
N ILE A 70 7.13 -1.41 8.09
CA ILE A 70 7.20 -2.74 8.69
C ILE A 70 8.56 -2.88 9.37
N PRO A 71 8.63 -2.89 10.72
CA PRO A 71 9.89 -2.89 11.44
C PRO A 71 10.67 -4.21 11.28
N MET A 72 9.95 -5.32 11.10
CA MET A 72 10.54 -6.64 10.96
C MET A 72 9.68 -7.52 10.04
N ILE A 73 10.22 -7.86 8.87
CA ILE A 73 9.60 -8.80 7.94
C ILE A 73 9.73 -10.22 8.48
N ASN A 74 8.64 -10.98 8.39
CA ASN A 74 8.57 -12.39 8.77
C ASN A 74 7.90 -13.21 7.66
N ARG A 75 7.93 -14.53 7.79
CA ARG A 75 7.37 -15.47 6.80
C ARG A 75 5.87 -15.30 6.50
N THR A 76 5.08 -14.69 7.39
CA THR A 76 3.65 -14.43 7.15
C THR A 76 3.44 -13.52 5.94
N TYR A 77 4.38 -12.59 5.69
CA TYR A 77 4.33 -11.69 4.53
C TYR A 77 4.58 -12.42 3.19
N ALA A 78 5.22 -13.60 3.22
CA ALA A 78 5.41 -14.42 2.02
C ALA A 78 4.18 -15.27 1.67
N THR A 79 3.40 -15.65 2.68
CA THR A 79 2.23 -16.52 2.52
C THR A 79 0.93 -15.74 2.44
N THR A 80 0.95 -14.45 2.78
CA THR A 80 -0.22 -13.59 2.83
C THR A 80 -0.05 -12.38 1.92
N LYS A 81 -1.09 -12.10 1.15
CA LYS A 81 -1.11 -11.01 0.18
C LYS A 81 -1.14 -9.65 0.87
N LEU A 82 -0.13 -8.81 0.60
CA LEU A 82 -0.09 -7.42 1.04
C LEU A 82 -0.74 -6.53 -0.02
N SER A 83 -1.71 -5.71 0.38
CA SER A 83 -2.52 -4.91 -0.55
C SER A 83 -2.69 -3.48 -0.03
N CYS A 84 -2.63 -2.51 -0.92
CA CYS A 84 -3.12 -1.16 -0.66
C CYS A 84 -4.49 -0.97 -1.34
N ARG A 85 -5.48 -0.53 -0.56
CA ARG A 85 -6.87 -0.36 -1.00
C ARG A 85 -7.29 1.11 -0.89
N ALA A 86 -7.87 1.68 -1.95
CA ALA A 86 -8.34 3.06 -2.04
C ALA A 86 -9.86 3.16 -1.91
N PHE A 87 -10.32 3.69 -0.76
CA PHE A 87 -11.73 3.86 -0.43
C PHE A 87 -12.16 5.30 -0.68
N ASN A 88 -13.11 5.52 -1.59
CA ASN A 88 -13.56 6.87 -1.93
C ASN A 88 -14.94 7.20 -1.35
N THR A 89 -15.93 6.37 -1.67
CA THR A 89 -17.29 6.45 -1.12
C THR A 89 -17.81 5.04 -0.86
N HIS A 90 -18.87 4.90 -0.06
CA HIS A 90 -19.51 3.61 0.19
C HIS A 90 -20.28 3.04 -1.01
N LEU A 91 -20.38 3.79 -2.11
CA LEU A 91 -21.15 3.43 -3.31
C LEU A 91 -20.33 2.62 -4.33
N ILE A 92 -19.01 2.63 -4.21
CA ILE A 92 -18.11 1.95 -5.14
C ILE A 92 -17.16 1.02 -4.41
N ARG A 93 -16.81 -0.09 -5.06
CA ARG A 93 -15.76 -0.97 -4.54
C ARG A 93 -14.42 -0.22 -4.53
N PRO A 94 -13.57 -0.44 -3.51
CA PRO A 94 -12.25 0.16 -3.47
C PRO A 94 -11.39 -0.33 -4.63
N ASN A 95 -10.65 0.58 -5.27
CA ASN A 95 -9.55 0.16 -6.14
C ASN A 95 -8.43 -0.42 -5.26
N SER A 96 -7.71 -1.42 -5.75
CA SER A 96 -6.67 -2.07 -4.96
C SER A 96 -5.49 -2.47 -5.83
N THR A 97 -4.31 -2.42 -5.23
CA THR A 97 -3.06 -2.90 -5.81
C THR A 97 -2.36 -3.76 -4.79
N ASP A 98 -1.76 -4.82 -5.29
CA ASP A 98 -1.18 -5.87 -4.49
C ASP A 98 0.33 -5.91 -4.71
N ILE A 99 1.05 -6.28 -3.67
CA ILE A 99 2.48 -6.56 -3.73
C ILE A 99 2.75 -7.93 -3.12
N LEU A 100 3.53 -8.73 -3.84
CA LEU A 100 3.97 -10.04 -3.38
C LEU A 100 5.40 -9.93 -2.86
N LEU A 101 5.56 -10.20 -1.56
CA LEU A 101 6.86 -10.18 -0.90
C LEU A 101 7.43 -11.60 -0.91
N ASN A 102 8.56 -11.80 -1.58
CA ASN A 102 9.35 -13.01 -1.45
C ASN A 102 10.28 -12.84 -0.25
N VAL A 103 10.12 -13.67 0.78
CA VAL A 103 10.93 -13.60 2.00
C VAL A 103 12.02 -14.67 1.95
N ASN A 104 13.28 -14.25 1.97
CA ASN A 104 14.45 -15.12 2.01
C ASN A 104 14.83 -15.51 3.45
#